data_AF-A0A970ECP9-F1
#
_entry.id   AF-A0A970ECP9-F1
#
_cell.length_a   1.000
_cell.length_b   1.000
_cell.length_c   1.000
_cell.angle_alpha   90.00
_cell.angle_beta   90.00
_cell.angle_gamma   90.00
#
_symmetry.space_group_name_H-M   'P 1'
#
loop_
_entity.id
_entity.type
_entity.pdbx_description
1 polymer ?
#
loop_
_entity_poly.entity_id
_entity_poly.type
_entity_poly.pdbx_seq_one_letter_code
_entity_poly.pdbx_strand_id
1 'polypeptide(L)'
;PQMWREICLSNREKLLLLLDKLAREVEAVRQLLAAKDGEGLFAYFRAAGQFRRKVPVGSKGILPQVFNLYVYVKDHPGVIGEVAGLVGKSGINIAEVELLRVREVEGGPLRFGFLSATECRRAAEVLAAANYCVEVQEG
;
A
#
# COMPACT_ATOMS: atom_id res chain seq x y z
N PRO A 1 -2.78 18.52 -12.39
CA PRO A 1 -4.11 18.91 -12.95
C PRO A 1 -4.19 18.83 -14.48
N GLN A 2 -3.28 19.47 -15.23
CA GLN A 2 -3.32 19.50 -16.71
C GLN A 2 -3.04 18.13 -17.36
N MET A 3 -1.98 17.44 -16.93
CA MET A 3 -1.63 16.10 -17.45
C MET A 3 -2.79 15.10 -17.30
N TRP A 4 -3.39 15.02 -16.10
CA TRP A 4 -4.51 14.11 -15.85
C TRP A 4 -5.76 14.46 -16.67
N ARG A 5 -6.05 15.75 -16.90
CA ARG A 5 -7.13 16.18 -17.81
C ARG A 5 -6.90 15.62 -19.21
N GLU A 6 -5.70 15.74 -19.74
CA GLU A 6 -5.37 15.28 -21.09
C GLU A 6 -5.39 13.76 -21.21
N ILE A 7 -4.88 13.04 -20.19
CA ILE A 7 -5.01 11.58 -20.09
C ILE A 7 -6.48 11.16 -20.07
N CYS A 8 -7.33 11.84 -19.31
CA CYS A 8 -8.75 11.53 -19.24
C CYS A 8 -9.47 11.80 -20.58
N LEU A 9 -9.20 12.92 -21.23
CA LEU A 9 -9.85 13.27 -22.49
C LEU A 9 -9.39 12.38 -23.65
N SER A 10 -8.11 12.01 -23.69
CA SER A 10 -7.57 11.08 -24.70
C SER A 10 -8.08 9.64 -24.53
N ASN A 11 -8.40 9.22 -23.30
CA ASN A 11 -8.92 7.88 -23.01
C ASN A 11 -10.44 7.86 -22.70
N ARG A 12 -11.17 8.89 -23.13
CA ARG A 12 -12.56 9.16 -22.74
C ARG A 12 -13.49 7.96 -22.90
N GLU A 13 -13.46 7.29 -24.05
CA GLU A 13 -14.40 6.18 -24.34
C GLU A 13 -14.22 4.99 -23.40
N LYS A 14 -12.96 4.60 -23.14
CA LYS A 14 -12.67 3.52 -22.19
C LYS A 14 -13.05 3.92 -20.77
N LEU A 15 -12.80 5.18 -20.39
CA LEU A 15 -13.17 5.70 -19.09
C LEU A 15 -14.69 5.71 -18.89
N LEU A 16 -15.47 6.15 -19.87
CA LEU A 16 -16.94 6.11 -19.81
C LEU A 16 -17.43 4.67 -19.63
N LEU A 17 -16.92 3.72 -20.40
CA LEU A 17 -17.27 2.31 -20.26
C LEU A 17 -16.92 1.74 -18.87
N LEU A 18 -15.78 2.14 -18.30
CA LEU A 18 -15.40 1.73 -16.94
C LEU A 18 -16.26 2.40 -15.87
N LEU A 19 -16.62 3.66 -16.04
CA LEU A 19 -17.53 4.39 -15.14
C LEU A 19 -18.93 3.77 -15.15
N ASP A 20 -19.46 3.39 -16.31
CA ASP A 20 -20.76 2.71 -16.43
C ASP A 20 -20.75 1.32 -15.78
N LYS A 21 -19.62 0.62 -15.81
CA LYS A 21 -19.46 -0.64 -15.07
C LYS A 21 -19.43 -0.37 -13.57
N LEU A 22 -18.63 0.60 -13.13
CA LEU A 22 -18.55 0.97 -11.71
C LEU A 22 -19.92 1.39 -11.15
N ALA A 23 -20.68 2.18 -11.89
CA ALA A 23 -22.03 2.58 -11.50
C ALA A 23 -22.96 1.38 -11.30
N ARG A 24 -22.88 0.38 -12.18
CA ARG A 24 -23.64 -0.88 -12.04
C ARG A 24 -23.24 -1.69 -10.81
N GLU A 25 -21.94 -1.80 -10.52
CA GLU A 25 -21.46 -2.49 -9.32
C GLU A 25 -21.95 -1.79 -8.04
N VAL A 26 -21.90 -0.45 -8.01
CA VAL A 26 -22.41 0.34 -6.88
C VAL A 26 -23.92 0.12 -6.70
N GLU A 27 -24.69 0.12 -7.79
CA GLU A 27 -26.14 -0.12 -7.71
C GLU A 27 -26.46 -1.56 -7.25
N ALA A 28 -25.70 -2.56 -7.68
CA ALA A 28 -25.86 -3.94 -7.21
C ALA A 28 -25.68 -4.05 -5.68
N VAL A 29 -24.63 -3.44 -5.14
CA VAL A 29 -24.42 -3.40 -3.67
C VAL A 29 -25.55 -2.64 -2.97
N ARG A 30 -26.02 -1.53 -3.54
CA ARG A 30 -27.16 -0.77 -3.01
C ARG A 30 -28.42 -1.63 -2.93
N GLN A 31 -28.70 -2.44 -3.94
CA GLN A 31 -29.86 -3.33 -3.98
C GLN A 31 -29.77 -4.43 -2.92
N LEU A 32 -28.60 -5.06 -2.76
CA LEU A 32 -28.37 -6.05 -1.70
C LEU A 32 -28.60 -5.45 -0.30
N LEU A 33 -28.10 -4.23 -0.07
CA LEU A 33 -28.33 -3.50 1.18
C LEU A 33 -29.82 -3.17 1.39
N ALA A 34 -30.51 -2.68 0.36
CA ALA A 34 -31.94 -2.35 0.44
C ALA A 34 -32.80 -3.59 0.73
N ALA A 35 -32.42 -4.75 0.20
CA ALA A 35 -33.05 -6.03 0.46
C ALA A 35 -32.69 -6.65 1.82
N LYS A 36 -31.74 -6.06 2.56
CA LYS A 36 -31.11 -6.65 3.76
C LYS A 36 -30.56 -8.06 3.51
N ASP A 37 -30.05 -8.30 2.30
CA ASP A 37 -29.51 -9.60 1.89
C ASP A 37 -28.05 -9.75 2.37
N GLY A 38 -27.90 -10.30 3.57
CA GLY A 38 -26.59 -10.54 4.19
C GLY A 38 -25.75 -11.59 3.46
N GLU A 39 -26.37 -12.65 2.95
CA GLU A 39 -25.67 -13.72 2.22
C GLU A 39 -25.18 -13.22 0.86
N GLY A 40 -26.00 -12.45 0.14
CA GLY A 40 -25.62 -11.82 -1.11
C GLY A 40 -24.45 -10.83 -0.94
N LEU A 41 -24.46 -10.04 0.13
CA LEU A 41 -23.32 -9.16 0.47
C LEU A 41 -22.05 -9.96 0.76
N PHE A 42 -22.15 -11.04 1.55
CA PHE A 42 -21.01 -11.89 1.86
C PHE A 42 -20.41 -12.50 0.60
N ALA A 43 -21.25 -13.05 -0.29
CA ALA A 43 -20.81 -13.63 -1.56
C ALA A 43 -20.14 -12.58 -2.46
N TYR A 44 -20.72 -11.38 -2.58
CA TYR A 44 -20.16 -10.27 -3.35
C TYR A 44 -18.76 -9.88 -2.85
N PHE A 45 -18.59 -9.64 -1.54
CA PHE A 45 -17.29 -9.27 -0.99
C PHE A 45 -16.26 -10.41 -1.06
N ARG A 46 -16.70 -11.66 -0.91
CA ARG A 46 -15.82 -12.83 -1.07
C ARG A 46 -15.28 -12.91 -2.50
N ALA A 47 -16.12 -12.71 -3.51
CA ALA A 47 -15.71 -12.70 -4.91
C ALA A 47 -14.73 -11.55 -5.20
N ALA A 48 -15.02 -10.34 -4.71
CA ALA A 48 -14.13 -9.19 -4.83
C ALA A 48 -12.76 -9.44 -4.18
N GLY A 49 -12.75 -10.06 -2.99
CA GLY A 49 -11.52 -10.44 -2.29
C GLY A 49 -10.70 -11.49 -3.06
N GLN A 50 -11.34 -12.47 -3.67
CA GLN A 50 -10.67 -13.47 -4.53
C GLN A 50 -10.11 -12.84 -5.80
N PHE A 51 -10.82 -11.92 -6.44
CA PHE A 51 -10.34 -11.20 -7.61
C PHE A 51 -9.11 -10.35 -7.28
N ARG A 52 -9.12 -9.64 -6.14
CA ARG A 52 -7.97 -8.86 -5.67
C ARG A 52 -6.72 -9.72 -5.49
N ARG A 53 -6.86 -10.94 -4.96
CA ARG A 53 -5.74 -11.89 -4.79
C ARG A 53 -5.14 -12.37 -6.12
N LYS A 54 -5.87 -12.26 -7.23
CA LYS A 54 -5.37 -12.60 -8.58
C LYS A 54 -4.61 -11.45 -9.23
N VAL A 55 -4.67 -10.23 -8.68
CA VAL A 55 -3.89 -9.09 -9.17
C VAL A 55 -2.43 -9.33 -8.76
N PRO A 56 -1.48 -9.47 -9.71
CA PRO A 56 -0.08 -9.69 -9.37
C PRO A 56 0.45 -8.53 -8.54
N VAL A 57 1.03 -8.85 -7.38
CA VAL A 57 1.51 -7.83 -6.43
C VAL A 57 2.74 -7.05 -6.98
N GLY A 58 3.34 -7.53 -8.08
CA GLY A 58 4.43 -6.87 -8.81
C GLY A 58 4.14 -6.51 -10.28
N SER A 59 2.89 -6.47 -10.75
CA SER A 59 2.65 -5.96 -12.12
C SER A 59 3.00 -4.48 -12.16
N LYS A 60 4.04 -4.12 -12.93
CA LYS A 60 4.46 -2.74 -13.24
C LYS A 60 3.23 -1.90 -13.61
N GLY A 61 2.63 -1.28 -12.60
CA GLY A 61 1.62 -0.26 -12.80
C GLY A 61 2.27 1.00 -13.36
N ILE A 62 1.46 2.04 -13.55
CA ILE A 62 1.97 3.39 -13.86
C ILE A 62 2.76 3.95 -12.66
N LEU A 63 2.50 3.43 -11.45
CA LEU A 63 3.21 3.78 -10.23
C LEU A 63 4.41 2.82 -10.03
N PRO A 64 5.57 3.34 -9.59
CA PRO A 64 6.74 2.51 -9.33
C PRO A 64 6.42 1.46 -8.26
N GLN A 65 6.96 0.26 -8.43
CA GLN A 65 6.87 -0.79 -7.41
C GLN A 65 7.65 -0.33 -6.18
N VAL A 66 6.97 -0.31 -5.03
CA VAL A 66 7.58 0.05 -3.74
C VAL A 66 7.66 -1.20 -2.88
N PHE A 67 8.87 -1.52 -2.42
CA PHE A 67 9.14 -2.58 -1.47
C PHE A 67 9.12 -1.98 -0.07
N ASN A 68 8.27 -2.51 0.81
CA ASN A 68 8.07 -1.94 2.14
C ASN A 68 8.87 -2.70 3.20
N LEU A 69 9.49 -1.92 4.09
CA LEU A 69 10.08 -2.38 5.34
C LEU A 69 9.34 -1.72 6.49
N TYR A 70 8.78 -2.52 7.39
CA TYR A 70 8.21 -2.04 8.64
C TYR A 70 9.27 -2.14 9.73
N VAL A 71 9.47 -1.06 10.48
CA VAL A 71 10.42 -0.96 11.57
C VAL A 71 9.63 -0.62 12.83
N TYR A 72 9.64 -1.55 13.79
CA TYR A 72 8.97 -1.36 15.07
C TYR A 72 9.92 -0.62 16.01
N VAL A 73 9.52 0.59 16.40
CA VAL A 73 10.31 1.50 17.23
C VAL A 73 9.55 1.86 18.50
N LYS A 74 10.28 2.09 19.59
CA LYS A 74 9.70 2.68 20.80
C LYS A 74 9.53 4.18 20.57
N ASP A 75 8.42 4.74 21.03
CA ASP A 75 8.18 6.18 20.88
C ASP A 75 9.09 6.98 21.82
N HIS A 76 10.09 7.63 21.25
CA HIS A 76 10.95 8.59 21.95
C HIS A 76 11.49 9.65 20.98
N PRO A 77 11.85 10.84 21.48
CA PRO A 77 12.48 11.87 20.67
C PRO A 77 13.72 11.34 19.93
N GLY A 78 13.84 11.65 18.64
CA GLY A 78 15.00 11.31 17.80
C GLY A 78 14.90 9.99 17.05
N VAL A 79 13.99 9.08 17.42
CA VAL A 79 13.97 7.70 16.91
C VAL A 79 13.87 7.59 15.38
N ILE A 80 13.10 8.47 14.73
CA ILE A 80 12.98 8.49 13.26
C ILE A 80 14.33 8.82 12.61
N GLY A 81 15.05 9.80 13.15
CA GLY A 81 16.34 10.23 12.64
C GLY A 81 17.45 9.21 12.86
N GLU A 82 17.41 8.49 13.99
CA GLU A 82 18.32 7.39 14.29
C GLU A 82 18.18 6.26 13.26
N VAL A 83 16.94 5.79 13.06
CA VAL A 83 16.64 4.68 12.14
C VAL A 83 16.94 5.08 10.69
N ALA A 84 16.46 6.25 10.24
CA ALA A 84 16.75 6.74 8.90
C ALA A 84 18.25 6.98 8.68
N GLY A 85 18.95 7.47 9.72
CA GLY A 85 20.38 7.71 9.69
C GLY A 85 21.21 6.43 9.54
N LEU A 86 20.81 5.32 10.18
CA LEU A 86 21.46 4.02 10.01
C LEU A 86 21.37 3.50 8.57
N VAL A 87 20.18 3.61 7.97
CA VAL A 87 19.95 3.22 6.58
C VAL A 87 20.76 4.12 5.63
N GLY A 88 20.73 5.45 5.85
CA GLY A 88 21.47 6.41 5.03
C GLY A 88 22.99 6.24 5.12
N LYS A 89 23.55 5.97 6.31
CA LYS A 89 24.99 5.69 6.50
C LYS A 89 25.45 4.43 5.75
N SER A 90 24.53 3.52 5.46
CA SER A 90 24.79 2.30 4.68
C SER A 90 24.71 2.53 3.16
N GLY A 91 24.52 3.79 2.73
CA GLY A 91 24.41 4.18 1.33
C GLY A 91 23.10 3.73 0.67
N ILE A 92 22.05 3.52 1.45
CA ILE A 92 20.75 3.05 0.95
C ILE A 92 19.77 4.22 0.90
N ASN A 93 19.15 4.43 -0.26
CA ASN A 93 18.15 5.48 -0.45
C ASN A 93 16.76 5.02 0.03
N ILE A 94 16.11 5.83 0.87
CA ILE A 94 14.71 5.63 1.25
C ILE A 94 13.83 6.48 0.34
N ALA A 95 12.94 5.86 -0.41
CA ALA A 95 12.04 6.56 -1.34
C ALA A 95 10.81 7.14 -0.64
N GLU A 96 10.31 6.47 0.39
CA GLU A 96 9.13 6.89 1.16
C GLU A 96 9.32 6.61 2.65
N VAL A 97 8.82 7.50 3.50
CA VAL A 97 8.77 7.32 4.95
C VAL A 97 7.35 7.63 5.43
N GLU A 98 6.78 6.72 6.21
CA GLU A 98 5.45 6.87 6.78
C GLU A 98 5.40 6.37 8.22
N LEU A 99 4.80 7.14 9.12
CA LEU A 99 4.50 6.68 10.48
C LEU A 99 3.08 6.13 10.51
N LEU A 100 2.95 4.82 10.71
CA LEU A 100 1.64 4.18 10.76
C LEU A 100 1.03 4.34 12.14
N ARG A 101 -0.23 4.75 12.21
CA ARG A 101 -0.99 4.81 13.47
C ARG A 101 -1.91 3.59 13.54
N VAL A 102 -1.56 2.60 14.36
CA VAL A 102 -2.46 1.49 14.66
C VAL A 102 -3.46 2.00 15.70
N ARG A 103 -4.77 1.94 15.39
CA ARG A 103 -5.82 2.59 16.22
C ARG A 103 -5.98 2.01 17.63
N GLU A 104 -5.29 0.90 17.94
CA GLU A 104 -5.46 0.16 19.20
C GLU A 104 -4.21 0.16 20.12
N VAL A 105 -3.05 0.69 19.68
CA VAL A 105 -1.82 0.77 20.49
C VAL A 105 -1.10 2.09 20.23
N GLU A 106 -0.65 2.77 21.29
CA GLU A 106 0.22 3.95 21.19
C GLU A 106 1.50 3.60 20.39
N GLY A 107 1.61 4.17 19.19
CA GLY A 107 2.73 3.95 18.28
C GLY A 107 2.51 2.76 17.33
N GLY A 108 2.55 3.02 16.02
CA GLY A 108 2.67 1.97 15.01
C GLY A 108 4.04 2.03 14.34
N PRO A 109 4.35 1.04 13.49
CA PRO A 109 5.67 0.93 12.88
C PRO A 109 5.96 2.11 11.94
N LEU A 110 7.24 2.43 11.81
CA LEU A 110 7.74 3.24 10.70
C LEU A 110 7.79 2.37 9.45
N ARG A 111 7.14 2.80 8.38
CA ARG A 111 7.25 2.17 7.06
C ARG A 111 8.29 2.94 6.24
N PHE A 112 9.30 2.23 5.76
CA PHE A 112 10.20 2.70 4.72
C PHE A 112 9.88 2.03 3.39
N GLY A 113 9.72 2.83 2.34
CA GLY A 113 9.53 2.39 0.98
C GLY A 113 10.83 2.46 0.18
N PHE A 114 11.12 1.41 -0.58
CA PHE A 114 12.30 1.30 -1.44
C PHE A 114 11.89 0.98 -2.87
N LEU A 115 12.65 1.47 -3.85
CA LEU A 115 12.44 1.14 -5.27
C LEU A 115 13.15 -0.16 -5.69
N SER A 116 13.96 -0.74 -4.80
CA SER A 116 14.74 -1.95 -5.03
C SER A 116 14.52 -2.96 -3.91
N ALA A 117 14.13 -4.18 -4.28
CA ALA A 117 13.99 -5.30 -3.34
C ALA A 117 15.32 -5.64 -2.65
N THR A 118 16.44 -5.47 -3.34
CA THR A 118 17.77 -5.72 -2.78
C THR A 118 18.13 -4.65 -1.76
N GLU A 119 17.80 -3.39 -2.02
CA GLU A 119 18.02 -2.30 -1.04
C GLU A 119 17.12 -2.45 0.19
N CYS A 120 15.86 -2.84 0.00
CA CYS A 120 14.94 -3.13 1.11
C CYS A 120 15.50 -4.24 2.02
N ARG A 121 15.97 -5.36 1.44
CA ARG A 121 16.59 -6.46 2.21
C ARG A 121 17.86 -6.03 2.93
N ARG A 122 18.74 -5.28 2.27
CA ARG A 122 19.95 -4.71 2.90
C ARG A 122 19.60 -3.77 4.06
N ALA A 123 18.57 -2.94 3.91
CA ALA A 123 18.11 -2.06 4.97
C ALA A 123 17.56 -2.86 6.17
N ALA A 124 16.84 -3.95 5.92
CA ALA A 124 16.37 -4.86 6.96
C ALA A 124 17.54 -5.48 7.73
N GLU A 125 18.58 -5.95 7.04
CA GLU A 125 19.79 -6.50 7.66
C GLU A 125 20.52 -5.45 8.54
N VAL A 126 20.70 -4.22 8.02
CA VAL A 126 21.33 -3.12 8.76
C VAL A 126 20.57 -2.79 10.06
N LEU A 127 19.24 -2.71 9.97
CA LEU A 127 18.41 -2.36 11.12
C LEU A 127 18.30 -3.52 12.12
N ALA A 128 18.22 -4.77 11.65
CA ALA A 128 18.23 -5.95 12.51
C ALA A 128 19.56 -6.08 13.27
N ALA A 129 20.70 -5.80 12.61
CA ALA A 129 22.01 -5.77 13.26
C ALA A 129 22.14 -4.67 14.32
N ALA A 130 21.33 -3.61 14.21
CA ALA A 130 21.20 -2.54 15.21
C ALA A 130 20.10 -2.82 16.26
N ASN A 131 19.60 -4.06 16.35
CA ASN A 131 18.58 -4.52 17.28
C ASN A 131 17.17 -3.91 17.08
N TYR A 132 16.85 -3.41 15.88
CA TYR A 132 15.47 -3.07 15.55
C TYR A 132 14.69 -4.30 15.10
N CYS A 133 13.44 -4.41 15.53
CA CYS A 133 12.51 -5.40 15.01
C CYS A 133 11.99 -4.91 13.66
N VAL A 134 12.18 -5.71 12.61
CA VAL A 134 11.83 -5.36 11.23
C VAL A 134 11.05 -6.45 10.53
N GLU A 135 10.16 -6.05 9.63
CA GLU A 135 9.35 -6.95 8.81
C GLU A 135 9.35 -6.47 7.36
N VAL A 136 9.84 -7.30 6.44
CA VAL A 136 9.81 -7.02 5.01
C VAL A 136 8.48 -7.49 4.44
N GLN A 137 7.76 -6.61 3.74
CA GLN A 137 6.58 -7.02 3.00
C GLN A 137 7.01 -7.75 1.72
N GLU A 138 6.80 -9.06 1.69
CA GLU A 138 6.86 -9.79 0.42
C GLU A 138 5.69 -9.35 -0.46
N GLY A 139 6.03 -8.82 -1.63
CA GLY A 139 5.06 -8.35 -2.62
C GLY A 139 4.75 -9.41 -3.66
#